data_AF-A0A3N5PTB6-F1
#
_entry.id   AF-A0A3N5PTB6-F1
#
_cell.length_a   1.000
_cell.length_b   1.000
_cell.length_c   1.000
_cell.angle_alpha   90.00
_cell.angle_beta   90.00
_cell.angle_gamma   90.00
#
_symmetry.space_group_name_H-M   'P 1'
#
loop_
_entity.id
_entity.type
_entity.pdbx_description
1 polymer ?
#
loop_
_entity_poly.entity_id
_entity_poly.type
_entity_poly.pdbx_seq_one_letter_code
_entity_poly.pdbx_strand_id
1 'polypeptide(L)'
;MYHHFKIFSILIILFGVLISQGLIYAQPRIAILYSELTENNIDANSNKVMDVITSWELFLMQERIPYSVIYDDDLESGIYEEYDILILPSINFISFVQMEVLQKFLVSGNSIISSGSKLMFQESSINEYQNLKTLLGLKNIETVSSESMSYFHSLLPNHLNHFNIDDELILQISNKNQGLICD
;
A
#
# COMPACT_ATOMS: atom_id res chain seq x y z
N MET A 1 -56.55 15.38 9.82
CA MET A 1 -55.95 15.04 8.50
C MET A 1 -54.64 15.81 8.23
N TYR A 2 -54.58 17.13 8.44
CA TYR A 2 -53.39 17.96 8.18
C TYR A 2 -52.16 17.63 9.07
N HIS A 3 -52.37 17.14 10.29
CA HIS A 3 -51.29 16.90 11.25
C HIS A 3 -50.46 15.64 10.92
N HIS A 4 -51.12 14.58 10.44
CA HIS A 4 -50.46 13.36 10.00
C HIS A 4 -49.60 13.58 8.75
N PHE A 5 -50.02 14.50 7.87
CA PHE A 5 -49.26 14.84 6.65
C PHE A 5 -47.94 15.55 6.98
N LYS A 6 -47.94 16.44 7.98
CA LYS A 6 -46.70 17.10 8.46
C LYS A 6 -45.71 16.12 9.08
N ILE A 7 -46.19 15.18 9.90
CA ILE A 7 -45.36 14.16 10.53
C ILE A 7 -44.73 13.26 9.46
N PHE A 8 -45.50 12.88 8.44
CA PHE A 8 -45.02 12.05 7.34
C PHE A 8 -43.95 12.77 6.49
N SER A 9 -44.14 14.06 6.18
CA SER A 9 -43.10 14.85 5.50
C SER A 9 -41.81 14.99 6.32
N ILE A 10 -41.91 15.18 7.64
CA ILE A 10 -40.72 15.25 8.51
C ILE A 10 -39.97 13.91 8.50
N LEU A 11 -40.70 12.79 8.53
CA LEU A 11 -40.10 11.45 8.51
C LEU A 11 -39.39 11.15 7.19
N ILE A 12 -39.95 11.59 6.05
CA ILE A 12 -39.31 11.44 4.73
C ILE A 12 -38.02 12.27 4.65
N ILE A 13 -38.03 13.49 5.19
CA ILE A 13 -36.84 14.35 5.20
C ILE A 13 -35.76 13.74 6.11
N LEU A 14 -36.13 13.23 7.29
CA LEU A 14 -35.20 12.54 8.18
C LEU A 14 -34.63 11.27 7.54
N PHE A 15 -35.46 10.50 6.83
CA PHE A 15 -35.03 9.29 6.14
C PHE A 15 -34.12 9.59 4.94
N GLY A 16 -34.42 10.66 4.18
CA GLY A 16 -33.55 11.13 3.10
C GLY A 16 -32.18 11.63 3.59
N VAL A 17 -32.16 12.32 4.74
CA VAL A 17 -30.93 12.77 5.41
C VAL A 17 -30.13 11.61 6.02
N LEU A 18 -30.80 10.53 6.45
CA LEU A 18 -30.15 9.30 6.90
C LEU A 18 -29.56 8.48 5.74
N ILE A 19 -30.24 8.44 4.58
CA ILE A 19 -29.71 7.78 3.37
C ILE A 19 -28.52 8.56 2.78
N SER A 20 -28.52 9.90 2.85
CA SER A 20 -27.38 10.71 2.37
C SER A 20 -26.16 10.67 3.30
N GLN A 21 -26.31 10.16 4.52
CA GLN A 21 -25.23 9.96 5.49
C GLN A 21 -24.61 8.56 5.41
N GLY A 22 -24.99 7.74 4.43
CA GLY A 22 -24.12 6.66 3.98
C GLY A 22 -22.84 7.30 3.46
N LEU A 23 -21.86 7.49 4.35
CA LEU A 23 -20.57 8.06 4.07
C LEU A 23 -20.04 7.42 2.78
N ILE A 24 -19.94 8.23 1.72
CA ILE A 24 -19.01 7.95 0.64
C ILE A 24 -17.64 8.15 1.27
N TYR A 25 -17.13 7.11 1.95
CA TYR A 25 -15.70 7.01 2.17
C TYR A 25 -15.11 6.93 0.77
N ALA A 26 -14.44 8.01 0.34
CA ALA A 26 -13.66 7.99 -0.89
C ALA A 26 -12.73 6.78 -0.78
N GLN A 27 -12.91 5.80 -1.67
CA GLN A 27 -12.05 4.63 -1.65
C GLN A 27 -10.62 5.09 -1.96
N PRO A 28 -9.61 4.59 -1.23
CA PRO A 28 -8.24 4.96 -1.48
C PRO A 28 -7.86 4.58 -2.91
N ARG A 29 -7.19 5.49 -3.61
CA ARG A 29 -6.69 5.28 -4.97
C ARG A 29 -5.36 4.56 -4.88
N ILE A 30 -5.33 3.32 -5.34
CA ILE A 30 -4.17 2.43 -5.19
C ILE A 30 -3.45 2.28 -6.53
N ALA A 31 -2.13 2.45 -6.51
CA ALA A 31 -1.24 2.12 -7.62
C ALA A 31 -0.34 0.94 -7.27
N ILE A 32 -0.07 0.06 -8.24
CA ILE A 32 0.99 -0.95 -8.18
C ILE A 32 2.08 -0.54 -9.18
N LEU A 33 3.33 -0.43 -8.72
CA LEU A 33 4.45 -0.14 -9.61
C LEU A 33 4.93 -1.41 -10.32
N TYR A 34 4.90 -1.39 -11.64
CA TYR A 34 5.68 -2.27 -12.50
C TYR A 34 7.02 -1.60 -12.82
N SER A 35 8.12 -2.12 -12.27
CA SER A 35 9.45 -1.60 -12.56
C SER A 35 10.15 -2.44 -13.63
N GLU A 36 10.21 -1.87 -14.83
CA GLU A 36 11.02 -2.37 -15.94
C GLU A 36 12.51 -2.34 -15.59
N LEU A 37 12.93 -1.29 -14.86
CA LEU A 37 14.29 -1.19 -14.34
C LEU A 37 14.64 -2.41 -13.50
N THR A 38 13.74 -2.84 -12.63
CA THR A 38 13.96 -4.07 -11.85
C THR A 38 13.93 -5.30 -12.75
N GLU A 39 12.89 -5.49 -13.57
CA GLU A 39 12.72 -6.67 -14.43
C GLU A 39 13.94 -6.92 -15.33
N ASN A 40 14.52 -5.86 -15.89
CA ASN A 40 15.69 -5.93 -16.76
C ASN A 40 17.00 -6.25 -16.05
N ASN A 41 17.05 -6.16 -14.72
CA ASN A 41 18.26 -6.34 -13.92
C ASN A 41 18.14 -7.49 -12.89
N ILE A 42 17.05 -8.27 -12.88
CA ILE A 42 16.95 -9.45 -12.02
C ILE A 42 17.75 -10.63 -12.59
N ASP A 43 18.34 -11.43 -11.70
CA ASP A 43 18.94 -12.70 -12.08
C ASP A 43 17.88 -13.72 -12.52
N ALA A 44 18.25 -14.63 -13.44
CA ALA A 44 17.35 -15.66 -13.97
C ALA A 44 16.73 -16.61 -12.92
N ASN A 45 17.28 -16.67 -11.71
CA ASN A 45 16.79 -17.48 -10.60
C ASN A 45 15.83 -16.72 -9.65
N SER A 46 15.57 -15.44 -9.90
CA SER A 46 14.66 -14.61 -9.10
C SER A 46 13.23 -14.72 -9.62
N ASN A 47 12.23 -14.55 -8.75
CA ASN A 47 10.84 -14.41 -9.18
C ASN A 47 10.73 -13.23 -10.14
N LYS A 48 10.03 -13.40 -11.25
CA LYS A 48 9.80 -12.30 -12.19
C LYS A 48 8.95 -11.23 -11.52
N VAL A 49 9.23 -9.97 -11.80
CA VAL A 49 8.46 -8.83 -11.25
C VAL A 49 6.99 -9.00 -11.61
N MET A 50 6.73 -9.50 -12.82
CA MET A 50 5.39 -9.82 -13.30
C MET A 50 4.62 -10.80 -12.39
N ASP A 51 5.25 -11.88 -11.91
CA ASP A 51 4.57 -12.89 -11.09
C ASP A 51 4.13 -12.32 -9.72
N VAL A 52 4.96 -11.45 -9.15
CA VAL A 52 4.67 -10.76 -7.88
C VAL A 52 3.56 -9.73 -8.08
N ILE A 53 3.58 -8.98 -9.17
CA ILE A 53 2.52 -8.02 -9.53
C ILE A 53 1.20 -8.74 -9.74
N THR A 54 1.19 -9.82 -10.52
CA THR A 54 -0.02 -10.64 -10.73
C THR A 54 -0.61 -11.13 -9.40
N SER A 55 0.23 -11.46 -8.42
CA SER A 55 -0.23 -11.87 -7.09
C SER A 55 -0.94 -10.73 -6.35
N TRP A 56 -0.41 -9.50 -6.43
CA TRP A 56 -1.06 -8.31 -5.88
C TRP A 56 -2.36 -7.97 -6.60
N GLU A 57 -2.36 -8.02 -7.93
CA GLU A 57 -3.55 -7.80 -8.75
C GLU A 57 -4.66 -8.79 -8.38
N LEU A 58 -4.35 -10.08 -8.28
CA LEU A 58 -5.31 -11.10 -7.88
C LEU A 58 -5.86 -10.86 -6.47
N PHE A 59 -5.00 -10.49 -5.51
CA PHE A 59 -5.44 -10.16 -4.16
C PHE A 59 -6.41 -8.97 -4.14
N LEU A 60 -6.05 -7.86 -4.79
CA LEU A 60 -6.91 -6.67 -4.85
C LEU A 60 -8.22 -6.95 -5.60
N MET A 61 -8.17 -7.73 -6.68
CA MET A 61 -9.36 -8.14 -7.43
C MET A 61 -10.32 -9.00 -6.58
N GLN A 62 -9.79 -9.96 -5.82
CA GLN A 62 -10.59 -10.83 -4.95
C GLN A 62 -11.31 -10.01 -3.88
N GLU A 63 -10.63 -9.03 -3.30
CA GLU A 63 -11.18 -8.10 -2.31
C GLU A 63 -12.01 -6.96 -2.92
N ARG A 64 -12.17 -6.94 -4.26
CA ARG A 64 -12.88 -5.89 -5.01
C ARG A 64 -12.37 -4.48 -4.74
N ILE A 65 -11.06 -4.36 -4.52
CA ILE A 65 -10.38 -3.08 -4.32
C ILE A 65 -9.92 -2.57 -5.70
N PRO A 66 -10.35 -1.38 -6.14
CA PRO A 66 -9.88 -0.81 -7.40
C PRO A 66 -8.41 -0.40 -7.31
N TYR A 67 -7.66 -0.66 -8.37
CA TYR A 67 -6.25 -0.28 -8.47
C TYR A 67 -5.88 0.05 -9.91
N SER A 68 -4.73 0.69 -10.09
CA SER A 68 -4.07 0.88 -11.39
C SER A 68 -2.65 0.32 -11.34
N VAL A 69 -2.18 -0.22 -12.45
CA VAL A 69 -0.76 -0.53 -12.63
C VAL A 69 -0.10 0.67 -13.30
N ILE A 70 0.99 1.15 -12.72
CA ILE A 70 1.79 2.26 -13.24
C ILE A 70 3.20 1.76 -13.56
N TYR A 71 3.87 2.44 -14.49
CA TYR A 71 5.21 2.08 -14.95
C TYR A 71 6.25 3.09 -14.43
N ASP A 72 7.53 2.78 -14.65
CA ASP A 72 8.64 3.63 -14.24
C ASP A 72 8.48 5.08 -14.75
N ASP A 73 8.04 5.28 -16.00
CA ASP A 73 7.80 6.60 -16.60
C ASP A 73 6.64 7.37 -15.96
N ASP A 74 5.57 6.66 -15.57
CA ASP A 74 4.42 7.26 -14.88
C ASP A 74 4.86 7.75 -13.48
N LEU A 75 5.66 6.94 -12.78
CA LEU A 75 6.22 7.31 -11.47
C LEU A 75 7.10 8.55 -11.60
N GLU A 76 8.00 8.61 -12.58
CA GLU A 76 8.89 9.75 -12.79
C GLU A 76 8.14 11.04 -13.19
N SER A 77 6.99 10.90 -13.86
CA SER A 77 6.12 12.02 -14.22
C SER A 77 5.38 12.63 -13.01
N GLY A 78 5.34 11.91 -11.89
CA GLY A 78 4.77 12.35 -10.62
C GLY A 78 3.34 11.86 -10.40
N ILE A 79 3.09 11.27 -9.24
CA ILE A 79 1.87 10.50 -8.94
C ILE A 79 1.13 10.95 -7.67
N TYR A 80 1.65 11.95 -6.97
CA TYR A 80 1.24 12.27 -5.59
C TYR A 80 -0.17 12.88 -5.47
N GLU A 81 -0.73 13.42 -6.56
CA GLU A 81 -2.11 13.90 -6.57
C GLU A 81 -3.10 12.82 -7.03
N GLU A 82 -2.61 11.76 -7.68
CA GLU A 82 -3.43 10.74 -8.36
C GLU A 82 -3.72 9.53 -7.49
N TYR A 83 -2.80 9.20 -6.58
CA TYR A 83 -2.87 8.01 -5.74
C TYR A 83 -2.63 8.32 -4.28
N ASP A 84 -3.33 7.60 -3.42
CA ASP A 84 -3.23 7.70 -1.96
C ASP A 84 -2.31 6.59 -1.40
N ILE A 85 -2.24 5.45 -2.11
CA ILE A 85 -1.40 4.30 -1.74
C ILE A 85 -0.61 3.83 -2.96
N LEU A 86 0.70 3.67 -2.79
CA LEU A 86 1.59 3.07 -3.77
C LEU A 86 2.14 1.74 -3.25
N ILE A 87 1.94 0.67 -4.01
CA ILE A 87 2.48 -0.66 -3.74
C ILE A 87 3.77 -0.81 -4.56
N LEU A 88 4.87 -1.14 -3.87
CA LEU A 88 6.18 -1.45 -4.42
C LEU A 88 6.46 -2.95 -4.26
N PRO A 89 6.05 -3.78 -5.24
CA PRO A 89 6.25 -5.22 -5.21
C PRO A 89 7.63 -5.64 -5.76
N SER A 90 8.48 -6.18 -4.90
CA SER A 90 9.78 -6.76 -5.26
C SER A 90 10.68 -5.85 -6.11
N ILE A 91 10.62 -4.54 -5.87
CA ILE A 91 11.40 -3.53 -6.57
C ILE A 91 12.84 -3.55 -6.03
N ASN A 92 13.76 -4.14 -6.79
CA ASN A 92 15.16 -4.24 -6.39
C ASN A 92 15.95 -2.98 -6.74
N PHE A 93 15.61 -2.35 -7.86
CA PHE A 93 16.34 -1.21 -8.39
C PHE A 93 15.44 0.01 -8.53
N ILE A 94 15.99 1.18 -8.28
CA ILE A 94 15.29 2.46 -8.40
C ILE A 94 16.23 3.53 -8.96
N SER A 95 15.69 4.50 -9.72
CA SER A 95 16.43 5.67 -10.19
C SER A 95 16.47 6.77 -9.12
N PHE A 96 17.39 7.73 -9.24
CA PHE A 96 17.41 8.90 -8.35
C PHE A 96 16.13 9.75 -8.47
N VAL A 97 15.59 9.87 -9.69
CA VAL A 97 14.36 10.62 -9.97
C VAL A 97 13.17 9.95 -9.28
N GLN A 98 13.02 8.64 -9.46
CA GLN A 98 11.98 7.85 -8.80
C GLN A 98 12.07 7.97 -7.28
N MET A 99 13.27 7.90 -6.71
CA MET A 99 13.48 8.04 -5.27
C MET A 99 13.07 9.43 -4.74
N GLU A 100 13.28 10.50 -5.51
CA GLU A 100 12.78 11.84 -5.16
C GLU A 100 11.25 11.89 -5.20
N VAL A 101 10.62 11.26 -6.20
CA VAL A 101 9.16 11.19 -6.27
C VAL A 101 8.57 10.40 -5.09
N LEU A 102 9.16 9.27 -4.72
CA LEU A 102 8.70 8.50 -3.55
C LEU A 102 8.78 9.30 -2.24
N GLN A 103 9.82 10.11 -2.07
CA GLN A 103 9.93 11.01 -0.92
C GLN A 103 8.84 12.08 -0.92
N LYS A 104 8.60 12.72 -2.08
CA LYS A 104 7.51 13.70 -2.23
C LYS A 104 6.15 13.06 -1.95
N PHE A 105 5.92 11.84 -2.44
CA PHE A 105 4.70 11.07 -2.21
C PHE A 105 4.40 10.88 -0.72
N LEU A 106 5.39 10.47 0.08
CA LEU A 106 5.27 10.36 1.54
C LEU A 106 5.08 11.72 2.22
N VAL A 107 5.82 12.75 1.80
CA VAL A 107 5.70 14.11 2.36
C VAL A 107 4.31 14.71 2.11
N SER A 108 3.67 14.34 1.00
CA SER A 108 2.29 14.72 0.67
C SER A 108 1.22 14.01 1.51
N GLY A 109 1.61 13.08 2.39
CA GLY A 109 0.71 12.34 3.27
C GLY A 109 0.19 11.03 2.69
N ASN A 110 0.70 10.59 1.53
CA ASN A 110 0.33 9.33 0.92
C ASN A 110 1.14 8.16 1.52
N SER A 111 0.71 6.93 1.26
CA SER A 111 1.27 5.73 1.90
C SER A 111 2.00 4.82 0.90
N ILE A 112 3.13 4.24 1.32
CA ILE A 112 3.88 3.26 0.52
C ILE A 112 3.82 1.88 1.19
N ILE A 113 3.40 0.86 0.45
CA ILE A 113 3.48 -0.55 0.85
C ILE A 113 4.65 -1.19 0.09
N SER A 114 5.73 -1.48 0.79
CA SER A 114 6.92 -2.12 0.21
C SER A 114 6.96 -3.60 0.59
N SER A 115 6.73 -4.49 -0.39
CA SER A 115 6.75 -5.95 -0.19
C SER A 115 7.89 -6.57 -0.98
N GLY A 116 8.90 -7.11 -0.28
CA GLY A 116 10.07 -7.75 -0.92
C GLY A 116 11.00 -6.80 -1.69
N SER A 117 10.83 -5.48 -1.58
CA SER A 117 11.62 -4.48 -2.30
C SER A 117 12.91 -4.10 -1.56
N LYS A 118 14.00 -3.90 -2.32
CA LYS A 118 15.31 -3.46 -1.82
C LYS A 118 15.63 -2.00 -2.15
N LEU A 119 15.08 -1.48 -3.25
CA LEU A 119 15.25 -0.11 -3.73
C LEU A 119 16.72 0.34 -3.89
N MET A 120 17.61 -0.51 -4.39
CA MET A 120 19.02 -0.18 -4.62
C MET A 120 19.18 0.76 -5.82
N PHE A 121 20.16 1.68 -5.77
CA PHE A 121 20.56 2.40 -6.99
C PHE A 121 21.42 1.48 -7.85
N GLN A 122 21.16 1.44 -9.16
CA GLN A 122 21.89 0.59 -10.10
C GLN A 122 23.42 0.86 -10.07
N GLU A 123 23.82 2.11 -9.84
CA GLU A 123 25.22 2.54 -9.85
C GLU A 123 25.90 2.51 -8.46
N SER A 124 25.19 2.17 -7.38
CA SER A 124 25.79 2.22 -6.03
C SER A 124 26.24 0.84 -5.55
N SER A 125 27.51 0.75 -5.15
CA SER A 125 28.07 -0.43 -4.49
C SER A 125 27.68 -0.53 -3.01
N ILE A 126 26.66 0.22 -2.58
CA ILE A 126 26.45 0.54 -1.16
C ILE A 126 25.28 -0.24 -0.61
N ASN A 127 25.57 -0.94 0.48
CA ASN A 127 24.70 -1.46 1.53
C ASN A 127 23.23 -1.71 1.14
N GLU A 128 22.86 -2.99 1.06
CA GLU A 128 21.48 -3.41 0.90
C GLU A 128 20.58 -2.61 1.88
N TYR A 129 19.47 -2.09 1.37
CA TYR A 129 18.45 -1.35 2.14
C TYR A 129 18.76 0.10 2.58
N GLN A 130 19.88 0.72 2.20
CA GLN A 130 20.12 2.14 2.56
C GLN A 130 19.00 3.05 2.07
N ASN A 131 18.58 2.90 0.83
CA ASN A 131 17.52 3.73 0.25
C ASN A 131 16.17 3.50 0.93
N LEU A 132 15.87 2.25 1.31
CA LEU A 132 14.67 1.95 2.09
C LEU A 132 14.70 2.64 3.47
N LYS A 133 15.86 2.64 4.14
CA LYS A 133 16.05 3.38 5.40
C LYS A 133 15.84 4.88 5.21
N THR A 134 16.40 5.45 4.15
CA THR A 134 16.25 6.87 3.83
C THR A 134 14.81 7.22 3.51
N LEU A 135 14.12 6.43 2.69
CA LEU A 135 12.73 6.67 2.29
C LEU A 135 11.78 6.66 3.49
N LEU A 136 11.94 5.66 4.37
CA LEU A 136 11.02 5.40 5.48
C LEU A 136 11.50 6.00 6.82
N GLY A 137 12.60 6.76 6.83
CA GLY A 137 13.15 7.35 8.06
C GLY A 137 13.62 6.33 9.11
N LEU A 138 13.97 5.11 8.70
CA LEU A 138 14.34 4.03 9.62
C LEU A 138 15.79 4.18 10.10
N LYS A 139 15.99 4.21 11.42
CA LYS A 139 17.33 4.28 12.02
C LYS A 139 18.07 2.95 11.96
N ASN A 140 17.38 1.84 12.23
CA ASN A 140 17.90 0.48 12.17
C ASN A 140 16.92 -0.42 11.41
N ILE A 141 17.44 -1.37 10.63
CA ILE A 141 16.66 -2.49 10.08
C ILE A 141 17.17 -3.72 10.82
N GLU A 142 16.36 -4.28 11.69
CA GLU A 142 16.62 -5.57 12.30
C GLU A 142 15.97 -6.64 11.43
N THR A 143 16.77 -7.57 10.92
CA THR A 143 16.24 -8.74 10.21
C THR A 143 15.68 -9.70 11.25
N VAL A 144 14.35 -9.87 11.28
CA VAL A 144 13.75 -10.92 12.09
C VAL A 144 13.81 -12.23 11.32
N SER A 145 14.37 -13.29 11.92
CA SER A 145 14.41 -14.61 11.28
C SER A 145 12.97 -15.13 11.14
N SER A 146 12.53 -15.39 9.91
CA SER A 146 11.24 -16.04 9.68
C SER A 146 11.33 -17.51 10.09
N GLU A 147 10.48 -17.93 11.03
CA GLU A 147 10.17 -19.34 11.18
C GLU A 147 9.30 -19.81 10.00
N SER A 148 9.41 -21.09 9.67
CA SER A 148 9.01 -21.72 8.39
C SER A 148 7.54 -21.60 7.94
N MET A 149 6.65 -20.95 8.69
CA MET A 149 5.22 -20.91 8.35
C MET A 149 4.59 -19.50 8.35
N SER A 150 4.90 -18.63 9.30
CA SER A 150 4.28 -17.29 9.37
C SER A 150 5.10 -16.30 10.20
N TYR A 151 4.99 -15.02 9.85
CA TYR A 151 5.52 -13.89 10.60
C TYR A 151 4.35 -13.08 11.16
N PHE A 152 4.33 -12.90 12.49
CA PHE A 152 3.38 -12.03 13.17
C PHE A 152 4.14 -10.83 13.74
N HIS A 153 3.69 -9.62 13.44
CA HIS A 153 4.23 -8.40 14.03
C HIS A 153 3.11 -7.44 14.38
N SER A 154 3.14 -6.90 15.61
CA SER A 154 2.22 -5.86 16.05
C SER A 154 2.76 -4.51 15.60
N LEU A 155 1.95 -3.75 14.83
CA LEU A 155 2.31 -2.38 14.47
C LEU A 155 1.91 -1.45 15.62
N LEU A 156 2.90 -0.87 16.28
CA LEU A 156 2.67 0.16 17.29
C LEU A 156 2.62 1.54 16.62
N PRO A 157 1.71 2.44 17.08
CA PRO A 157 1.70 3.82 16.62
C PRO A 157 3.07 4.48 16.82
N ASN A 158 3.50 5.28 15.84
CA ASN A 158 4.70 6.09 15.94
C ASN A 158 4.50 7.45 15.26
N HIS A 159 5.54 8.27 15.19
CA HIS A 159 5.48 9.62 14.60
C HIS A 159 5.20 9.64 13.08
N LEU A 160 5.35 8.49 12.40
CA LEU A 160 5.05 8.29 10.98
C LEU A 160 3.69 7.61 10.78
N ASN A 161 3.25 6.76 11.73
CA ASN A 161 2.00 6.00 11.67
C ASN A 161 1.12 6.30 12.90
N HIS A 162 0.10 7.12 12.74
CA HIS A 162 -0.92 7.36 13.77
C HIS A 162 -2.07 6.35 13.58
N PHE A 163 -2.04 5.24 14.32
CA PHE A 163 -3.20 4.36 14.46
C PHE A 163 -4.00 4.80 15.70
N ASN A 164 -5.33 4.77 15.63
CA ASN A 164 -6.15 5.00 16.81
C ASN A 164 -5.89 3.88 17.82
N ILE A 165 -5.66 4.23 19.09
CA ILE A 165 -5.06 3.37 20.13
C ILE A 165 -5.94 2.16 20.48
N ASP A 166 -7.20 2.15 20.05
CA ASP A 166 -8.15 1.07 20.32
C ASP A 166 -8.06 -0.11 19.32
N ASP A 167 -7.28 0.02 18.24
CA ASP A 167 -7.10 -1.04 17.24
C ASP A 167 -5.68 -1.63 17.33
N GLU A 168 -5.52 -2.76 18.03
CA GLU A 168 -4.30 -3.58 17.91
C GLU A 168 -4.20 -4.11 16.47
N LEU A 169 -3.36 -3.48 15.65
CA LEU A 169 -3.16 -3.92 14.27
C LEU A 169 -2.09 -5.02 14.21
N ILE A 170 -2.53 -6.24 13.95
CA ILE A 170 -1.66 -7.38 13.71
C ILE A 170 -1.34 -7.45 12.21
N LEU A 171 -0.09 -7.24 11.85
CA LEU A 171 0.43 -7.56 10.51
C LEU A 171 0.89 -9.02 10.51
N GLN A 172 0.13 -9.88 9.84
CA GLN A 172 0.53 -11.26 9.59
C GLN A 172 0.99 -11.43 8.15
N ILE A 173 2.22 -11.88 7.96
CA ILE A 173 2.78 -12.21 6.65
C ILE A 173 3.02 -13.72 6.63
N SER A 174 2.22 -14.45 5.86
CA SER A 174 2.39 -15.90 5.68
C SER A 174 3.40 -16.17 4.57
N ASN A 175 4.37 -17.06 4.82
CA ASN A 175 5.38 -17.46 3.82
C ASN A 175 4.83 -18.51 2.83
N LYS A 176 3.58 -18.96 3.01
CA LYS A 176 2.83 -19.79 2.08
C LYS A 176 1.46 -19.16 1.87
N ASN A 177 0.99 -19.08 0.62
CA ASN A 177 -0.40 -18.74 0.28
C ASN A 177 -1.38 -19.78 0.84
N GLN A 178 -1.52 -19.84 2.15
CA GLN A 178 -2.59 -20.57 2.83
C GLN A 178 -3.48 -19.49 3.42
N GLY A 179 -4.67 -19.37 2.85
CA GLY A 179 -5.70 -18.50 3.39
C GLY A 179 -5.95 -18.87 4.85
N LEU A 180 -6.16 -17.86 5.69
CA LEU A 180 -6.54 -18.04 7.08
C LEU A 180 -7.85 -18.85 7.10
N ILE A 181 -7.76 -20.09 7.56
CA ILE A 181 -8.93 -20.82 8.03
C ILE A 181 -9.16 -20.28 9.43
N CYS A 182 -10.08 -19.32 9.54
CA CYS A 182 -10.65 -18.92 10.83
C CYS A 182 -11.70 -19.98 11.20
N ASP A 183 -11.48 -20.70 12.30
CA ASP A 183 -12.51 -21.50 12.96
C ASP A 183 -13.47 -20.60 13.76
#